data_AF-A0A932BFR1-F1
#
_entry.id   AF-A0A932BFR1-F1
#
_cell.length_a   1.000
_cell.length_b   1.000
_cell.length_c   1.000
_cell.angle_alpha   90.00
_cell.angle_beta   90.00
_cell.angle_gamma   90.00
#
_symmetry.space_group_name_H-M   'P 1'
#
loop_
_entity.id
_entity.type
_entity.pdbx_description
1 polymer ?
#
loop_
_entity_poly.entity_id
_entity_poly.type
_entity_poly.pdbx_seq_one_letter_code
_entity_poly.pdbx_strand_id
1 'polypeptide(L)'
;MKSFEHGYLREMPISHRLLSTVRTLGEFSGREGLRARQSPEVLDTLRRAAIVQSVESSNRIEGVTVADGRIDPLVLGRSKPRDRAEMEIAGYRDVLAQIHTDPARLKLSTDLIRGFHRGIYRYADPKAGGGSARITQFSKFGPTAARSSAFVRFPRLPRRNS
;
A
#
# COMPACT_ATOMS: atom_id res chain seq x y z
N MET A 1 -10.62 -1.54 -16.54
CA MET A 1 -10.34 -0.14 -16.21
C MET A 1 -9.61 0.45 -17.40
N LYS A 2 -10.19 1.46 -18.05
CA LYS A 2 -9.57 2.15 -19.20
C LYS A 2 -8.18 2.72 -18.86
N SER A 3 -7.94 3.03 -17.59
CA SER A 3 -6.67 3.56 -17.08
C SER A 3 -5.45 2.65 -17.22
N PHE A 4 -5.64 1.35 -17.48
CA PHE A 4 -4.52 0.42 -17.75
C PHE A 4 -4.32 0.13 -19.23
N GLU A 5 -5.13 0.72 -20.11
CA GLU A 5 -4.97 0.58 -21.55
C GLU A 5 -3.77 1.41 -22.03
N HIS A 6 -3.00 0.84 -22.96
CA HIS A 6 -1.86 1.54 -23.54
C HIS A 6 -2.33 2.82 -24.25
N GLY A 7 -1.68 3.94 -24.00
CA GLY A 7 -2.06 5.24 -24.58
C GLY A 7 -3.07 6.04 -23.75
N TYR A 8 -3.80 5.43 -22.80
CA TYR A 8 -4.83 6.14 -22.01
C TYR A 8 -4.30 7.43 -21.36
N LEU A 9 -3.15 7.34 -20.70
CA LEU A 9 -2.55 8.52 -20.03
C LEU A 9 -2.00 9.56 -21.02
N ARG A 10 -1.63 9.14 -22.24
CA ARG A 10 -1.13 10.05 -23.29
C ARG A 10 -2.26 10.82 -23.95
N GLU A 11 -3.41 10.18 -24.12
CA GLU A 11 -4.61 10.74 -24.74
C GLU A 11 -5.49 11.48 -23.73
N MET A 12 -5.20 11.37 -22.43
CA MET A 12 -5.99 12.00 -21.38
C MET A 12 -5.93 13.53 -21.52
N PRO A 13 -7.07 14.21 -21.76
CA PRO A 13 -7.08 15.67 -21.89
C PRO A 13 -6.71 16.32 -20.56
N ILE A 14 -5.79 17.28 -20.62
CA ILE A 14 -5.40 18.06 -19.45
C ILE A 14 -6.47 19.12 -19.19
N SER A 15 -7.39 18.81 -18.27
CA SER A 15 -8.43 19.76 -17.87
C SER A 15 -7.86 20.91 -17.02
N HIS A 16 -8.54 22.06 -17.01
CA HIS A 16 -8.19 23.17 -16.12
C HIS A 16 -8.18 22.74 -14.64
N ARG A 17 -9.13 21.90 -14.23
CA ARG A 17 -9.19 21.34 -12.87
C ARG A 17 -7.94 20.52 -12.54
N LEU A 18 -7.46 19.71 -13.48
CA LEU A 18 -6.22 18.93 -13.28
C LEU A 18 -5.01 19.87 -13.11
N LEU A 19 -4.87 20.88 -13.95
CA LEU A 19 -3.79 21.88 -13.83
C LEU A 19 -3.85 22.63 -12.50
N SER A 20 -5.05 23.05 -12.08
CA SER A 20 -5.24 23.71 -10.79
C SER A 20 -4.86 22.78 -9.63
N THR A 21 -5.22 21.50 -9.70
CA THR A 21 -4.85 20.50 -8.70
C THR A 21 -3.34 20.31 -8.63
N VAL A 22 -2.66 20.18 -9.78
CA VAL A 22 -1.19 20.05 -9.86
C VAL A 22 -0.50 21.29 -9.28
N ARG A 23 -0.99 22.49 -9.59
CA ARG A 23 -0.47 23.74 -9.02
C ARG A 23 -0.57 23.74 -7.49
N THR A 24 -1.75 23.43 -6.95
CA THR A 24 -1.98 23.38 -5.51
C THR A 24 -1.07 22.35 -4.83
N LEU A 25 -0.86 21.18 -5.45
CA LEU A 25 0.09 20.18 -4.94
C LEU A 25 1.53 20.70 -4.92
N GLY A 26 1.93 21.46 -5.94
CA GLY A 26 3.24 22.12 -5.99
C GLY A 26 3.42 23.14 -4.87
N GLU A 27 2.41 23.97 -4.60
CA GLU A 27 2.42 24.94 -3.50
C GLU A 27 2.56 24.25 -2.14
N PHE A 28 1.84 23.14 -1.90
CA PHE A 28 1.98 22.35 -0.68
C PHE A 28 3.35 21.68 -0.56
N SER A 29 3.89 21.14 -1.66
CA SER A 29 5.23 20.51 -1.69
C SER A 29 6.32 21.53 -1.32
N GLY A 30 6.20 22.77 -1.83
CA GLY A 30 7.11 23.86 -1.46
C GLY A 30 7.02 24.21 0.03
N ARG A 31 5.81 24.30 0.58
CA ARG A 31 5.60 24.55 2.02
C ARG A 31 6.13 23.42 2.90
N GLU A 32 5.97 22.17 2.48
CA GLU A 32 6.55 21.01 3.18
C GLU A 32 8.08 21.10 3.22
N GLY A 33 8.72 21.42 2.09
CA GLY A 33 10.17 21.60 2.02
C GLY A 33 10.70 22.70 2.95
N LEU A 34 9.95 23.79 3.13
CA LEU A 34 10.27 24.83 4.11
C LEU A 34 10.12 24.33 5.56
N ARG A 35 9.01 23.63 5.86
CA ARG A 35 8.76 23.05 7.19
C ARG A 35 9.79 22.00 7.58
N ALA A 36 10.29 21.23 6.63
CA ALA A 36 11.36 20.26 6.86
C ALA A 36 12.64 20.93 7.41
N ARG A 37 12.88 22.21 7.09
CA ARG A 37 14.03 22.98 7.59
C ARG A 37 13.71 23.74 8.88
N GLN A 38 12.49 24.26 9.01
CA GLN A 38 12.11 25.16 10.10
C GLN A 38 11.48 24.47 11.32
N SER A 39 10.84 23.33 11.13
CA SER A 39 10.09 22.61 12.18
C SER A 39 10.05 21.10 11.90
N PRO A 40 11.23 20.43 11.87
CA PRO A 40 11.32 19.02 11.51
C PRO A 40 10.53 18.11 12.47
N GLU A 41 10.41 18.45 13.74
CA GLU A 41 9.69 17.64 14.76
C GLU A 41 8.18 17.62 14.50
N VAL A 42 7.62 18.77 14.09
CA VAL A 42 6.21 18.87 13.70
C VAL A 42 5.95 18.05 12.45
N LEU A 43 6.85 18.13 11.46
CA LEU A 43 6.72 17.37 10.22
C LEU A 43 6.82 15.85 10.48
N ASP A 44 7.72 15.40 11.36
CA ASP A 44 7.83 14.00 11.77
C ASP A 44 6.55 13.51 12.47
N THR A 45 5.95 14.34 13.33
CA THR A 45 4.68 14.03 14.00
C THR A 45 3.54 13.86 12.98
N LEU A 46 3.42 14.80 12.02
CA LEU A 46 2.43 14.72 10.94
C LEU A 46 2.65 13.50 10.05
N ARG A 47 3.92 13.17 9.76
CA ARG A 47 4.28 11.98 8.99
C ARG A 47 3.83 10.70 9.70
N ARG A 48 4.07 10.58 11.01
CA ARG A 48 3.63 9.43 11.80
C ARG A 48 2.11 9.30 11.79
N ALA A 49 1.38 10.40 11.98
CA ALA A 49 -0.08 10.40 11.90
C ALA A 49 -0.58 9.96 10.51
N ALA A 50 0.02 10.48 9.43
CA ALA A 50 -0.32 10.09 8.07
C ALA A 50 -0.06 8.61 7.79
N ILE A 51 1.04 8.04 8.32
CA ILE A 51 1.33 6.60 8.22
C ILE A 51 0.22 5.79 8.91
N VAL A 52 -0.14 6.13 10.15
CA VAL A 52 -1.24 5.46 10.89
C VAL A 52 -2.53 5.49 10.09
N GLN A 53 -2.96 6.68 9.63
CA GLN A 53 -4.18 6.84 8.85
C GLN A 53 -4.13 6.06 7.52
N SER A 54 -2.98 6.01 6.87
CA SER A 54 -2.78 5.26 5.62
C SER A 54 -2.94 3.75 5.84
N VAL A 55 -2.29 3.20 6.87
CA VAL A 55 -2.42 1.76 7.22
C VAL A 55 -3.87 1.45 7.60
N GLU A 56 -4.48 2.25 8.47
CA GLU A 56 -5.86 2.03 8.91
C GLU A 56 -6.86 2.08 7.75
N SER A 57 -6.78 3.12 6.92
CA SER A 57 -7.72 3.33 5.81
C SER A 57 -7.56 2.27 4.73
N SER A 58 -6.32 1.92 4.37
CA SER A 58 -6.04 0.88 3.37
C SER A 58 -6.55 -0.48 3.82
N ASN A 59 -6.29 -0.84 5.07
CA ASN A 59 -6.74 -2.09 5.64
C ASN A 59 -8.28 -2.12 5.77
N ARG A 60 -8.92 -1.01 6.11
CA ARG A 60 -10.39 -0.88 6.15
C ARG A 60 -11.03 -1.05 4.78
N ILE A 61 -10.45 -0.47 3.71
CA ILE A 61 -10.91 -0.66 2.32
C ILE A 61 -10.87 -2.14 1.95
N GLU A 62 -9.86 -2.87 2.42
CA GLU A 62 -9.78 -4.29 2.17
C GLU A 62 -10.78 -5.10 3.03
N GLY A 63 -11.26 -4.55 4.14
CA GLY A 63 -12.12 -5.24 5.11
C GLY A 63 -11.30 -5.98 6.17
N VAL A 64 -10.12 -5.44 6.50
CA VAL A 64 -9.34 -5.81 7.69
C VAL A 64 -9.61 -4.74 8.75
N THR A 65 -10.22 -5.14 9.86
CA THR A 65 -10.44 -4.28 11.03
C THR A 65 -9.75 -4.88 12.24
N VAL A 66 -9.33 -4.03 13.16
CA VAL A 66 -8.77 -4.41 14.47
C VAL A 66 -9.57 -3.73 15.57
N ALA A 67 -9.47 -4.25 16.78
CA ALA A 67 -10.12 -3.63 17.93
C ALA A 67 -9.61 -2.20 18.18
N ASP A 68 -10.48 -1.35 18.72
CA ASP A 68 -10.14 0.04 19.03
C ASP A 68 -8.90 0.12 19.94
N GLY A 69 -8.02 1.09 19.66
CA GLY A 69 -6.76 1.27 20.38
C GLY A 69 -5.65 0.25 20.03
N ARG A 70 -5.90 -0.72 19.15
CA ARG A 70 -4.84 -1.64 18.66
C ARG A 70 -4.07 -1.08 17.47
N ILE A 71 -4.68 -0.25 16.63
CA ILE A 71 -4.07 0.23 15.39
C ILE A 71 -2.79 1.03 15.65
N ASP A 72 -2.83 2.03 16.53
CA ASP A 72 -1.69 2.88 16.88
C ASP A 72 -0.49 2.09 17.41
N PRO A 73 -0.61 1.24 18.45
CA PRO A 73 0.54 0.51 18.96
C PRO A 73 1.05 -0.55 17.96
N LEU A 74 0.21 -1.07 17.06
CA LEU A 74 0.65 -1.94 15.99
C LEU A 74 1.45 -1.17 14.94
N VAL A 75 0.94 -0.03 14.45
CA VAL A 75 1.61 0.79 13.43
C VAL A 75 2.87 1.48 13.97
N LEU A 76 2.92 1.80 15.26
CA LEU A 76 4.12 2.36 15.91
C LEU A 76 5.12 1.28 16.37
N GLY A 77 4.84 -0.01 16.16
CA GLY A 77 5.73 -1.10 16.57
C GLY A 77 5.83 -1.32 18.08
N ARG A 78 4.89 -0.77 18.86
CA ARG A 78 4.84 -0.87 20.32
C ARG A 78 4.10 -2.12 20.81
N SER A 79 3.44 -2.86 19.93
CA SER A 79 2.75 -4.11 20.26
C SER A 79 3.03 -5.22 19.25
N LYS A 80 3.05 -6.46 19.74
CA LYS A 80 3.12 -7.66 18.90
C LYS A 80 1.73 -7.96 18.32
N PRO A 81 1.65 -8.38 17.04
CA PRO A 81 0.40 -8.81 16.44
C PRO A 81 -0.10 -10.12 17.07
N ARG A 82 -1.40 -10.23 17.27
CA ARG A 82 -2.06 -11.33 17.99
C ARG A 82 -2.84 -12.25 17.05
N ASP A 83 -3.44 -11.68 16.03
CA ASP A 83 -4.23 -12.40 15.04
C ASP A 83 -3.76 -12.07 13.62
N ARG A 84 -4.39 -12.71 12.64
CA ARG A 84 -4.05 -12.53 11.23
C ARG A 84 -4.26 -11.08 10.75
N ALA A 85 -5.30 -10.40 11.21
CA ALA A 85 -5.57 -9.02 10.80
C ALA A 85 -4.46 -8.08 11.28
N GLU A 86 -4.02 -8.26 12.52
CA GLU A 86 -2.91 -7.51 13.11
C GLU A 86 -1.56 -7.86 12.46
N MET A 87 -1.37 -9.13 12.06
CA MET A 87 -0.18 -9.56 11.30
C MET A 87 -0.10 -8.88 9.93
N GLU A 88 -1.22 -8.78 9.22
CA GLU A 88 -1.32 -8.07 7.94
C GLU A 88 -1.03 -6.56 8.12
N ILE A 89 -1.54 -5.92 9.18
CA ILE A 89 -1.22 -4.53 9.54
C ILE A 89 0.28 -4.35 9.83
N ALA A 90 0.88 -5.24 10.61
CA ALA A 90 2.30 -5.17 10.95
C ALA A 90 3.20 -5.34 9.72
N GLY A 91 2.84 -6.24 8.79
CA GLY A 91 3.58 -6.42 7.55
C GLY A 91 3.45 -5.22 6.61
N TYR A 92 2.25 -4.66 6.50
CA TYR A 92 2.02 -3.44 5.72
C TYR A 92 2.80 -2.24 6.28
N ARG A 93 2.75 -2.02 7.61
CA ARG A 93 3.55 -1.00 8.31
C ARG A 93 5.01 -1.06 7.91
N ASP A 94 5.60 -2.24 7.93
CA ASP A 94 7.04 -2.37 7.69
C ASP A 94 7.43 -2.18 6.22
N VAL A 95 6.58 -2.63 5.28
CA VAL A 95 6.78 -2.33 3.86
C VAL A 95 6.65 -0.83 3.61
N LEU A 96 5.67 -0.18 4.23
CA LEU A 96 5.52 1.27 4.15
C LEU A 96 6.71 2.01 4.79
N ALA A 97 7.23 1.53 5.91
CA ALA A 97 8.45 2.05 6.53
C ALA A 97 9.66 1.89 5.60
N GLN A 98 9.82 0.73 4.96
CA GLN A 98 10.88 0.49 3.96
C GLN A 98 10.78 1.49 2.79
N ILE A 99 9.57 1.76 2.30
CA ILE A 99 9.33 2.76 1.25
C ILE A 99 9.80 4.15 1.70
N HIS A 100 9.60 4.45 2.97
CA HIS A 100 9.89 5.73 3.59
C HIS A 100 11.35 5.94 4.03
N THR A 101 12.15 4.88 4.17
CA THR A 101 13.57 4.97 4.59
C THR A 101 14.46 5.51 3.48
N ASP A 102 14.34 4.99 2.26
CA ASP A 102 15.14 5.41 1.11
C ASP A 102 14.34 5.27 -0.20
N PRO A 103 13.42 6.22 -0.47
CA PRO A 103 12.57 6.14 -1.65
C PRO A 103 13.36 6.28 -2.96
N ALA A 104 14.50 6.97 -2.96
CA ALA A 104 15.31 7.21 -4.16
C ALA A 104 15.94 5.93 -4.71
N ARG A 105 16.18 4.93 -3.85
CA ARG A 105 16.71 3.62 -4.25
C ARG A 105 15.67 2.68 -4.86
N LEU A 106 14.38 2.99 -4.73
CA LEU A 106 13.31 2.12 -5.21
C LEU A 106 13.08 2.31 -6.72
N LYS A 107 13.54 1.33 -7.50
CA LYS A 107 13.21 1.23 -8.93
C LYS A 107 12.04 0.29 -9.11
N LEU A 108 10.96 0.78 -9.72
CA LEU A 108 9.78 -0.02 -9.99
C LEU A 108 10.15 -1.22 -10.86
N SER A 109 9.98 -2.42 -10.31
CA SER A 109 10.23 -3.68 -11.00
C SER A 109 9.28 -4.75 -10.48
N THR A 110 9.08 -5.81 -11.26
CA THR A 110 8.28 -6.97 -10.84
C THR A 110 8.83 -7.58 -9.55
N ASP A 111 10.15 -7.63 -9.39
CA ASP A 111 10.79 -8.20 -8.22
C ASP A 111 10.61 -7.34 -6.97
N LEU A 112 10.63 -6.01 -7.13
CA LEU A 112 10.30 -5.09 -6.05
C LEU A 112 8.86 -5.31 -5.57
N ILE A 113 7.91 -5.37 -6.50
CA ILE A 113 6.49 -5.61 -6.20
C ILE A 113 6.30 -6.95 -5.49
N ARG A 114 6.94 -8.02 -5.98
CA ARG A 114 6.91 -9.34 -5.33
C ARG A 114 7.55 -9.33 -3.95
N GLY A 115 8.64 -8.57 -3.79
CA GLY A 115 9.31 -8.36 -2.50
C GLY A 115 8.38 -7.71 -1.49
N PHE A 116 7.73 -6.61 -1.87
CA PHE A 116 6.73 -5.94 -1.04
C PHE A 116 5.54 -6.84 -0.71
N HIS A 117 5.02 -7.57 -1.70
CA HIS A 117 3.94 -8.53 -1.45
C HIS A 117 4.34 -9.57 -0.39
N ARG A 118 5.54 -10.17 -0.48
CA ARG A 118 6.04 -11.07 0.56
C ARG A 118 6.22 -10.37 1.91
N GLY A 119 6.69 -9.12 1.89
CA GLY A 119 6.88 -8.30 3.09
C GLY A 119 5.58 -8.05 3.85
N ILE A 120 4.47 -7.79 3.14
CA ILE A 120 3.13 -7.59 3.70
C ILE A 120 2.67 -8.86 4.43
N TYR A 121 2.93 -10.04 3.88
CA TYR A 121 2.48 -11.32 4.45
C TYR A 121 3.53 -12.01 5.34
N ARG A 122 4.65 -11.37 5.69
CA ARG A 122 5.75 -12.06 6.41
C ARG A 122 5.32 -12.66 7.75
N TYR A 123 4.36 -12.01 8.41
CA TYR A 123 3.90 -12.36 9.74
C TYR A 123 2.77 -13.38 9.71
N ALA A 124 2.22 -13.69 8.54
CA ALA A 124 1.25 -14.76 8.37
C ALA A 124 1.96 -16.10 8.60
N ASP A 125 1.50 -16.86 9.60
CA ASP A 125 2.13 -18.11 10.03
C ASP A 125 2.17 -19.16 8.90
N PRO A 126 3.34 -19.74 8.55
CA PRO A 126 3.41 -20.87 7.62
C PRO A 126 2.66 -22.13 8.11
N LYS A 127 2.41 -22.27 9.42
CA LYS A 127 1.67 -23.39 10.01
C LYS A 127 0.16 -23.18 10.13
N ALA A 128 -0.38 -22.03 9.75
CA ALA A 128 -1.82 -21.79 9.65
C ALA A 128 -2.49 -22.50 8.43
N GLY A 129 -1.89 -23.60 7.94
CA GLY A 129 -2.54 -24.65 7.17
C GLY A 129 -3.15 -24.20 5.82
N GLY A 130 -2.30 -23.89 4.84
CA GLY A 130 -2.78 -23.69 3.47
C GLY A 130 -1.75 -23.14 2.49
N GLY A 131 -0.54 -23.73 2.44
CA GLY A 131 0.38 -23.57 1.32
C GLY A 131 1.02 -22.19 1.15
N SER A 132 2.30 -22.10 1.48
CA SER A 132 3.23 -21.09 0.94
C SER A 132 3.46 -21.26 -0.59
N ALA A 133 2.49 -21.79 -1.32
CA ALA A 133 2.64 -22.25 -2.70
C ALA A 133 1.31 -22.14 -3.45
N ARG A 134 0.83 -20.91 -3.75
CA ARG A 134 -0.08 -20.63 -4.89
C ARG A 134 -0.46 -19.18 -5.18
N ILE A 135 0.16 -18.15 -4.59
CA ILE A 135 -0.12 -16.74 -4.95
C ILE A 135 0.96 -16.17 -5.90
N THR A 136 1.50 -17.02 -6.78
CA THR A 136 2.45 -16.59 -7.82
C THR A 136 2.02 -17.03 -9.21
N GLN A 137 0.70 -17.03 -9.49
CA GLN A 137 0.22 -17.10 -10.86
C GLN A 137 -0.25 -15.72 -11.30
N PHE A 138 0.68 -14.89 -11.77
CA PHE A 138 0.32 -13.82 -12.70
C PHE A 138 -0.06 -14.51 -14.01
N SER A 139 -1.34 -14.55 -14.36
CA SER A 139 -1.76 -15.04 -15.67
C SER A 139 -1.09 -14.20 -16.74
N LYS A 140 -0.19 -14.80 -17.53
CA LYS A 140 0.23 -14.22 -18.81
C LYS A 140 -1.01 -14.13 -19.69
N PHE A 141 -1.52 -12.92 -19.92
CA PHE A 141 -2.55 -12.71 -20.94
C PHE A 141 -1.88 -12.80 -22.31
N GLY A 142 -2.16 -13.89 -23.03
CA GLY A 142 -1.84 -14.02 -24.46
C GLY A 142 -2.73 -13.09 -25.31
N PRO A 143 -2.39 -12.88 -26.60
CA PRO A 143 -2.91 -11.77 -27.40
C PRO A 143 -4.37 -11.93 -27.89
N THR A 144 -5.13 -12.91 -27.40
CA THR A 144 -6.46 -13.21 -27.95
C THR A 144 -7.39 -13.77 -26.89
N ALA A 145 -8.20 -12.90 -26.27
CA ALA A 145 -9.58 -13.18 -25.84
C ALA A 145 -10.22 -11.90 -25.29
N ALA A 146 -11.42 -11.61 -25.79
CA ALA A 146 -12.41 -10.60 -25.39
C ALA A 146 -12.08 -9.65 -24.22
N ARG A 147 -12.09 -8.35 -24.54
CA ARG A 147 -11.99 -7.20 -23.63
C ARG A 147 -13.07 -7.23 -22.54
N SER A 148 -12.80 -7.89 -21.42
CA SER A 148 -13.46 -7.63 -20.15
C SER A 148 -12.39 -7.40 -19.10
N SER A 149 -12.37 -6.20 -18.53
CA SER A 149 -11.43 -5.89 -17.46
C SER A 149 -11.98 -6.42 -16.15
N ALA A 150 -11.54 -7.62 -15.74
CA ALA A 150 -11.85 -8.17 -14.43
C ALA A 150 -10.95 -7.54 -13.36
N PHE A 151 -11.53 -7.14 -12.23
CA PHE A 151 -10.81 -6.72 -11.04
C PHE A 151 -10.15 -7.97 -10.42
N VAL A 152 -8.85 -8.15 -10.64
CA VAL A 152 -8.09 -9.20 -9.94
C VAL A 152 -7.66 -8.62 -8.60
N ARG A 153 -8.52 -8.76 -7.60
CA ARG A 153 -8.13 -8.58 -6.20
C ARG A 153 -7.09 -9.66 -5.89
N PHE A 154 -5.97 -9.32 -5.25
CA PHE A 154 -5.07 -10.36 -4.74
C PHE A 154 -5.91 -11.26 -3.82
N PRO A 155 -6.06 -12.56 -4.14
CA PRO A 155 -6.91 -13.43 -3.34
C PRO A 155 -6.33 -13.48 -1.93
N ARG A 156 -7.13 -13.06 -0.95
CA ARG A 156 -6.79 -13.27 0.46
C ARG A 156 -6.57 -14.76 0.67
N LEU A 157 -5.58 -15.13 1.49
CA LEU A 157 -5.48 -16.52 1.94
C LEU A 157 -6.83 -16.94 2.55
N PRO A 158 -7.34 -18.14 2.25
CA PRO A 158 -8.66 -18.58 2.71
C PRO A 158 -8.77 -18.46 4.23
N ARG A 159 -9.93 -17.99 4.73
CA ARG A 159 -10.27 -18.10 6.16
C ARG A 159 -10.64 -19.55 6.42
N ARG A 160 -9.96 -20.22 7.35
CA ARG A 160 -10.40 -21.51 7.86
C ARG A 160 -11.30 -21.25 9.06
N ASN A 161 -12.55 -21.70 9.01
CA ASN A 161 -13.35 -21.82 10.23
C ASN A 161 -12.71 -22.90 11.08
N SER A 162 -12.35 -22.52 12.31
CA SER A 162 -11.98 -23.44 13.39
C SER A 162 -13.08 -24.46 13.65
#